data_AF-A0AAW7DF45-F1
#
_entry.id   AF-A0AAW7DF45-F1
#
_cell.length_a   1.000
_cell.length_b   1.000
_cell.length_c   1.000
_cell.angle_alpha   90.00
_cell.angle_beta   90.00
_cell.angle_gamma   90.00
#
_symmetry.space_group_name_H-M   'P 1'
#
loop_
_entity.id
_entity.type
_entity.pdbx_description
1 polymer ?
#
loop_
_entity_poly.entity_id
_entity_poly.type
_entity_poly.pdbx_seq_one_letter_code
_entity_poly.pdbx_strand_id
1 'polypeptide(L)' 'MKEILISSRLKQKIANELNTSRQNVHAALRYFNNSDVAIAVRKRAKELLIEEANKIEIEQP' A
#
# COMPACT_ATOMS: atom_id res chain seq x y z
N MET A 1 9.35 13.98 3.48
CA MET A 1 7.89 13.69 3.44
C MET A 1 7.69 12.21 3.76
N LYS A 2 6.65 11.85 4.51
CA LYS A 2 6.34 10.44 4.79
C LYS A 2 5.65 9.84 3.55
N GLU A 3 6.15 8.72 3.04
CA GLU A 3 5.54 7.97 1.93
C GLU A 3 5.62 6.48 2.23
N ILE A 4 4.55 5.74 1.90
CA ILE A 4 4.56 4.28 1.94
C ILE A 4 5.01 3.76 0.58
N LEU A 5 6.18 3.13 0.54
CA LEU A 5 6.74 2.55 -0.68
C LEU A 5 6.29 1.09 -0.83
N ILE A 6 5.61 0.81 -1.94
CA ILE A 6 5.19 -0.53 -2.34
C ILE A 6 5.43 -0.73 -3.84
N SER A 7 5.57 -1.99 -4.26
CA SER A 7 5.77 -2.35 -5.67
C SER A 7 4.60 -1.92 -6.56
N SER A 8 4.84 -1.79 -7.86
CA SER A 8 3.81 -1.44 -8.84
C SER A 8 2.67 -2.46 -8.87
N ARG A 9 2.97 -3.75 -8.64
CA ARG A 9 2.00 -4.84 -8.53
C ARG A 9 1.05 -4.64 -7.35
N LEU A 10 1.56 -4.29 -6.18
CA LEU A 10 0.73 -4.03 -4.99
C LEU A 10 -0.14 -2.77 -5.20
N LYS A 11 0.40 -1.71 -5.83
CA LYS A 11 -0.39 -0.52 -6.19
C LYS A 11 -1.56 -0.88 -7.11
N GLN A 12 -1.34 -1.73 -8.11
CA GLN A 12 -2.42 -2.21 -8.99
C GLN A 12 -3.45 -3.05 -8.21
N LYS A 13 -2.99 -3.93 -7.32
CA LYS A 13 -3.87 -4.76 -6.48
C LYS A 13 -4.81 -3.89 -5.66
N ILE A 14 -4.27 -2.89 -4.95
CA ILE A 14 -5.06 -1.96 -4.12
C ILE A 14 -6.04 -1.15 -4.98
N ALA A 15 -5.59 -0.68 -6.15
CA ALA A 15 -6.44 0.07 -7.07
C ALA A 15 -7.67 -0.73 -7.48
N ASN A 16 -7.48 -2.02 -7.81
CA ASN A 16 -8.56 -2.92 -8.16
C ASN A 16 -9.46 -3.25 -6.95
N GLU A 17 -8.89 -3.55 -5.78
CA GLU A 17 -9.63 -3.90 -4.55
C GLU A 17 -10.51 -2.74 -4.05
N LEU A 18 -10.07 -1.49 -4.21
CA LEU A 18 -10.78 -0.30 -3.77
C LEU A 18 -11.52 0.43 -4.89
N ASN A 19 -11.63 -0.20 -6.07
CA ASN A 19 -12.27 0.35 -7.26
C ASN A 19 -11.86 1.81 -7.55
N THR A 20 -10.54 2.07 -7.56
CA THR A 20 -9.95 3.40 -7.72
C THR A 20 -8.79 3.37 -8.73
N SER A 21 -8.26 4.54 -9.09
CA SER A 21 -7.15 4.63 -10.04
C SER A 21 -5.78 4.43 -9.36
N ARG A 22 -4.78 3.98 -10.13
CA ARG A 22 -3.39 3.90 -9.65
C ARG A 22 -2.84 5.26 -9.20
N GLN A 23 -3.29 6.35 -9.83
CA GLN A 23 -2.90 7.71 -9.48
C GLN A 23 -3.43 8.09 -8.09
N ASN A 24 -4.69 7.74 -7.80
CA ASN A 24 -5.28 7.93 -6.48
C ASN A 24 -4.55 7.11 -5.42
N VAL A 25 -4.19 5.86 -5.72
CA VAL A 25 -3.36 5.04 -4.84
C VAL A 25 -2.01 5.73 -4.58
N HIS A 26 -1.33 6.21 -5.62
CA HIS A 26 -0.05 6.90 -5.47
C HIS A 26 -0.15 8.16 -4.61
N ALA A 27 -1.17 9.00 -4.85
CA ALA A 27 -1.42 10.20 -4.06
C ALA A 27 -1.72 9.86 -2.58
N ALA A 28 -2.52 8.83 -2.32
CA ALA A 28 -2.86 8.39 -0.98
C ALA A 28 -1.66 7.87 -0.18
N LEU A 29 -0.74 7.14 -0.84
CA LEU A 29 0.51 6.63 -0.24
C LEU A 29 1.48 7.76 0.14
N ARG A 30 1.40 8.91 -0.53
CA ARG A 30 2.16 10.14 -0.24
C ARG A 30 1.49 11.04 0.78
N TYR A 31 0.39 10.60 1.39
CA TYR A 31 -0.40 11.38 2.36
C TYR A 31 -0.90 12.72 1.81
N PHE A 32 -1.17 12.79 0.50
CA PHE A 32 -1.66 14.01 -0.14
C PHE A 32 -3.02 14.46 0.43
N ASN A 33 -3.87 13.50 0.80
CA ASN A 33 -5.17 13.75 1.42
C ASN A 33 -5.53 12.67 2.46
N ASN A 34 -6.64 12.91 3.16
CA ASN A 34 -7.18 12.06 4.22
C ASN A 34 -8.64 11.64 3.97
N SER A 35 -9.01 11.46 2.70
CA SER A 35 -10.31 10.85 2.39
C SER A 35 -10.36 9.41 2.89
N ASP A 36 -11.58 8.87 3.05
CA ASP A 36 -11.79 7.49 3.47
C ASP A 36 -11.07 6.49 2.55
N VAL A 37 -11.10 6.76 1.24
CA VAL A 37 -10.37 5.97 0.23
C VAL A 37 -8.86 6.03 0.48
N ALA A 38 -8.31 7.20 0.81
CA ALA A 38 -6.87 7.34 1.04
C ALA A 38 -6.43 6.62 2.34
N ILE A 39 -7.26 6.68 3.38
CA ILE A 39 -7.03 5.92 4.62
C ILE A 39 -7.09 4.42 4.33
N ALA A 40 -8.09 3.96 3.56
CA ALA A 40 -8.22 2.56 3.16
C ALA A 40 -7.02 2.08 2.33
N VAL A 41 -6.55 2.88 1.37
CA VAL A 41 -5.33 2.58 0.59
C VAL A 41 -4.13 2.37 1.50
N ARG A 42 -3.90 3.28 2.46
CA ARG A 42 -2.75 3.18 3.37
C ARG A 42 -2.84 1.98 4.29
N LYS A 43 -4.03 1.70 4.82
CA LYS A 43 -4.29 0.50 5.63
C LYS A 43 -3.95 -0.76 4.84
N ARG A 44 -4.48 -0.86 3.61
CA ARG A 44 -4.26 -2.04 2.76
C ARG A 44 -2.80 -2.19 2.34
N ALA A 45 -2.12 -1.08 2.04
CA ALA A 45 -0.68 -1.10 1.74
C ALA A 45 0.15 -1.65 2.91
N LYS A 46 -0.20 -1.26 4.15
CA LYS A 46 0.46 -1.78 5.36
C LYS A 46 0.23 -3.28 5.53
N GLU A 47 -1.00 -3.75 5.34
CA GLU A 47 -1.32 -5.19 5.42
C GLU A 47 -0.50 -5.99 4.41
N LEU A 48 -0.47 -5.57 3.14
CA LEU A 48 0.28 -6.25 2.09
C LEU A 48 1.79 -6.28 2.37
N LEU A 49 2.35 -5.21 2.94
CA LEU A 49 3.77 -5.20 3.32
C LEU A 49 4.07 -6.19 4.44
N ILE A 50 3.17 -6.33 5.42
CA ILE A 50 3.30 -7.32 6.49
C ILE A 50 3.16 -8.73 5.91
N GLU A 51 2.19 -8.97 5.03
CA GLU A 51 2.02 -10.24 4.32
C GLU A 51 3.29 -10.64 3.56
N GLU A 52 3.92 -9.69 2.85
CA GLU A 52 5.19 -9.95 2.15
C GLU A 52 6.34 -10.19 3.13
N ALA A 53 6.43 -9.41 4.21
CA ALA A 53 7.48 -9.59 5.23
C ALA A 53 7.39 -10.97 5.90
N ASN A 54 6.18 -11.45 6.18
CA ASN A 54 5.96 -12.76 6.81
C ASN A 54 6.34 -13.95 5.91
N LYS A 55 6.47 -13.76 4.59
CA LYS A 55 6.94 -14.81 3.66
C LYS A 55 8.46 -14.94 3.65
N ILE A 56 9.17 -13.98 4.24
CA ILE A 56 10.63 -13.97 4.26
C ILE A 56 11.07 -14.81 5.46
N GLU A 57 11.49 -16.03 5.19
CA GLU A 57 12.18 -16.86 6.16
C GLU A 57 13.62 -16.33 6.26
N ILE A 58 13.96 -15.72 7.39
CA ILE A 58 15.31 -15.27 7.69
C ILE A 58 15.91 -16.31 8.64
N GLU A 59 17.00 -16.96 8.23
CA GLU A 59 17.84 -17.71 9.16
C GLU A 59 18.39 -16.72 10.19
N GLN A 60 17.92 -16.83 11.44
CA GLN A 60 18.48 -16.03 12.52
C GLN A 60 19.91 -16.52 12.78
N PRO A 61 20.89 -15.60 12.92
CA PRO A 61 22.28 -15.99 13.23
C PRO A 61 22.41 -16.67 14.60
#